data_AF-A0A2H3CY14-F1
#
_entry.id   AF-A0A2H3CY14-F1
#
_cell.length_a   1.000
_cell.length_b   1.000
_cell.length_c   1.000
_cell.angle_alpha   90.00
_cell.angle_beta   90.00
_cell.angle_gamma   90.00
#
_symmetry.space_group_name_H-M   'P 1'
#
loop_
_entity.id
_entity.type
_entity.pdbx_description
1 polymer ?
#
loop_
_entity_poly.entity_id
_entity_poly.type
_entity_poly.pdbx_seq_one_letter_code
_entity_poly.pdbx_strand_id
1 'polypeptide(L)'
;MQSNLTGRQMRWMDYLSRFDFNITYMKGENNKVADCLSCYYENDNVNDIHVVQEYVCTNVRIDPAGEDLPPNRFVEVIRGMVELCTMQEEECQRSCWLQEKLEL
;
A
#
# COMPACT_ATOMS: atom_id res chain seq x y z
N MET A 1 15.10 12.11 20.28
CA MET A 1 14.85 11.60 18.91
C MET A 1 16.18 11.16 18.31
N GLN A 2 16.20 10.11 17.48
CA GLN A 2 17.44 9.65 16.81
C GLN A 2 18.01 10.78 15.94
N SER A 3 19.33 10.95 15.95
CA SER A 3 20.03 12.05 15.26
C SER A 3 20.25 11.81 13.76
N ASN A 4 20.29 10.55 13.32
CA ASN A 4 20.56 10.17 11.93
C ASN A 4 19.48 9.22 11.44
N LEU A 5 18.43 9.75 10.80
CA LEU A 5 17.39 8.95 10.16
C LEU A 5 17.81 8.59 8.73
N THR A 6 17.52 7.37 8.29
CA THR A 6 17.60 7.01 6.86
C THR A 6 16.55 7.76 6.05
N GLY A 7 16.72 7.84 4.72
CA GLY A 7 15.73 8.46 3.83
C GLY A 7 14.32 7.90 4.05
N ARG A 8 14.20 6.57 4.08
CA ARG A 8 12.96 5.87 4.45
C ARG A 8 12.39 6.31 5.79
N GLN A 9 13.20 6.34 6.84
CA GLN A 9 12.74 6.75 8.17
C GLN A 9 12.26 8.21 8.18
N MET A 10 12.94 9.10 7.47
CA MET A 10 12.56 10.51 7.36
C MET A 10 11.18 10.68 6.69
N ARG A 11 10.93 9.97 5.59
CA ARG A 11 9.64 10.01 4.89
C ARG A 11 8.49 9.48 5.75
N TRP A 12 8.73 8.40 6.51
CA TRP A 12 7.75 7.88 7.46
C TRP A 12 7.51 8.84 8.63
N MET A 13 8.55 9.53 9.13
CA MET A 13 8.37 10.55 10.16
C MET A 13 7.55 11.75 9.66
N ASP A 14 7.80 12.22 8.43
CA ASP A 14 6.97 13.27 7.81
C ASP A 14 5.51 12.83 7.72
N TYR A 15 5.24 11.62 7.23
CA TYR A 15 3.88 11.10 7.11
C TYR A 15 3.19 10.96 8.48
N LEU A 16 3.88 10.40 9.47
CA LEU A 16 3.34 10.19 10.81
C LEU A 16 3.11 11.50 11.56
N SER A 17 3.89 12.55 11.28
CA SER A 17 3.74 13.88 11.91
C SER A 17 2.35 14.51 11.71
N ARG A 18 1.57 14.01 10.75
CA ARG A 18 0.19 14.44 10.46
C ARG A 18 -0.82 13.95 11.49
N PHE A 19 -0.43 13.00 12.33
CA PHE A 19 -1.29 12.40 13.35
C PHE A 19 -0.76 12.77 14.74
N ASP A 20 -1.67 12.85 15.71
CA ASP A 20 -1.29 12.88 17.11
C ASP A 20 -1.14 11.43 17.61
N PHE A 21 0.10 11.01 17.89
CA PHE A 21 0.41 9.63 18.27
C PHE A 21 1.54 9.55 19.30
N ASN A 22 1.58 8.42 19.99
CA ASN A 22 2.66 8.06 20.90
C ASN A 22 3.15 6.64 20.58
N ILE A 23 4.47 6.45 20.56
CA ILE A 23 5.09 5.15 20.33
C ILE A 23 5.26 4.45 21.68
N THR A 24 4.47 3.41 21.92
CA THR A 24 4.56 2.56 23.12
C THR A 24 4.97 1.14 22.75
N TYR A 25 5.90 0.55 23.49
CA TYR A 25 6.24 -0.86 23.32
C TYR A 25 5.09 -1.75 23.80
N MET A 26 4.69 -2.71 22.97
CA MET A 26 3.73 -3.75 23.33
C MET A 26 4.40 -5.12 23.22
N LYS A 27 4.37 -5.92 24.29
CA LYS A 27 4.89 -7.30 24.29
C LYS A 27 4.04 -8.14 23.32
N GLY A 28 4.68 -9.03 22.55
CA GLY A 28 4.00 -9.85 21.53
C GLY A 28 2.80 -10.64 22.06
N GLU A 29 2.89 -11.19 23.27
CA GLU A 29 1.77 -11.89 23.94
C GLU A 29 0.49 -11.03 24.08
N ASN A 30 0.64 -9.70 24.12
CA ASN A 30 -0.45 -8.74 24.22
C ASN A 30 -0.86 -8.15 22.86
N ASN A 31 -0.04 -8.33 21.81
CA ASN A 31 -0.24 -7.77 20.48
C ASN A 31 -0.93 -8.76 19.50
N LYS A 32 -1.74 -9.68 20.03
CA LYS A 32 -2.27 -10.83 19.28
C LYS A 32 -3.00 -10.44 17.99
N VAL A 33 -3.79 -9.37 18.02
CA VAL A 33 -4.58 -8.96 16.85
C VAL A 33 -3.68 -8.48 15.72
N ALA A 34 -2.73 -7.59 16.03
CA ALA A 34 -1.82 -7.10 15.00
C ALA A 34 -0.88 -8.20 14.50
N ASP A 35 -0.44 -9.11 15.39
CA ASP A 35 0.37 -10.28 15.06
C ASP A 35 -0.38 -11.21 14.08
N CYS A 36 -1.62 -11.58 14.39
CA CYS A 36 -2.46 -12.40 13.50
C CYS A 36 -2.70 -11.72 12.14
N LEU A 37 -2.90 -10.40 12.11
CA LEU A 37 -3.09 -9.67 10.87
C LEU A 37 -1.80 -9.53 10.07
N SER A 38 -0.63 -9.39 10.72
CA SER A 38 0.65 -9.38 10.01
C SER A 38 0.96 -10.73 9.36
N CYS A 39 0.49 -11.82 9.95
CA CYS A 39 0.70 -13.17 9.43
C CYS A 39 -0.36 -13.61 8.40
N TYR A 40 -1.34 -12.77 8.07
CA TYR A 40 -2.51 -13.17 7.27
C TYR A 40 -2.13 -13.79 5.91
N TYR A 41 -1.05 -13.29 5.29
CA TYR A 41 -0.54 -13.75 4.00
C TYR A 41 0.75 -14.57 4.09
N GLU A 42 1.22 -14.93 5.29
CA GLU A 42 2.47 -15.69 5.44
C GLU A 42 2.39 -17.09 4.84
N ASN A 43 1.18 -17.63 4.72
CA ASN A 43 0.92 -18.95 4.16
C ASN A 43 0.44 -18.90 2.70
N ASP A 44 0.44 -17.73 2.06
CA ASP A 44 0.03 -17.59 0.68
C ASP A 44 0.97 -18.35 -0.26
N ASN A 45 0.36 -19.02 -1.23
CA ASN A 45 1.04 -19.60 -2.37
C ASN A 45 1.18 -18.56 -3.50
N VAL A 46 2.09 -18.80 -4.43
CA VAL A 46 2.28 -18.01 -5.67
C VAL A 46 0.99 -17.90 -6.50
N ASN A 47 0.06 -18.84 -6.33
CA ASN A 47 -1.23 -18.86 -7.03
C ASN A 47 -2.36 -18.13 -6.28
N ASP A 48 -2.13 -17.66 -5.05
CA ASP A 48 -3.14 -16.95 -4.27
C ASP A 48 -3.20 -15.50 -4.76
N ILE A 49 -4.22 -15.23 -5.57
CA ILE A 49 -4.46 -13.91 -6.16
C ILE A 49 -5.32 -13.11 -5.19
N HIS A 50 -4.72 -12.12 -4.54
CA HIS A 50 -5.46 -11.14 -3.74
C HIS A 50 -5.85 -9.94 -4.58
N VAL A 51 -6.99 -9.35 -4.25
CA VAL A 51 -7.46 -8.13 -4.93
C VAL A 51 -6.45 -7.03 -4.66
N VAL A 52 -5.97 -6.34 -5.69
CA VAL A 52 -4.85 -5.38 -5.55
C VAL A 52 -5.16 -4.23 -4.56
N GLN A 53 -6.44 -3.94 -4.34
CA GLN A 53 -6.93 -2.97 -3.35
C GLN A 53 -6.69 -3.40 -1.89
N GLU A 54 -6.49 -4.70 -1.63
CA GLU A 54 -6.13 -5.26 -0.33
C GLU A 54 -4.66 -4.93 0.03
N TYR A 55 -3.80 -4.78 -0.98
CA TYR A 55 -2.42 -4.34 -0.84
C TYR A 55 -2.30 -2.81 -0.90
N VAL A 56 -2.82 -2.10 0.11
CA VAL A 56 -2.46 -0.69 0.29
C VAL A 56 -1.03 -0.60 0.80
N CYS A 57 -0.06 -0.61 -0.12
CA CYS A 57 1.33 -0.43 0.24
C CYS A 57 1.59 1.06 0.50
N THR A 58 1.49 1.47 1.76
CA THR A 58 1.76 2.84 2.20
C THR A 58 3.16 3.32 1.79
N ASN A 59 4.13 2.41 1.63
CA ASN A 59 5.46 2.77 1.12
C ASN A 59 5.39 3.43 -0.27
N VAL A 60 4.49 3.01 -1.16
CA VAL A 60 4.40 3.58 -2.52
C VAL A 60 3.77 4.96 -2.53
N ARG A 61 2.90 5.23 -1.54
CA ARG A 61 2.33 6.56 -1.33
C ARG A 61 3.35 7.54 -0.76
N ILE A 62 4.26 7.04 0.09
CA ILE A 62 5.29 7.82 0.78
C ILE A 62 6.57 7.97 -0.07
N ASP A 63 6.87 6.98 -0.92
CA ASP A 63 8.01 6.91 -1.84
C ASP A 63 7.54 6.44 -3.22
N PRO A 64 6.91 7.33 -4.02
CA PRO A 64 6.40 6.98 -5.34
C PRO A 64 7.52 6.66 -6.35
N ALA A 65 8.72 7.20 -6.12
CA ALA A 65 9.91 6.89 -6.93
C ALA A 65 10.53 5.54 -6.55
N GLY A 66 10.16 4.98 -5.39
CA GLY A 66 10.63 3.68 -4.91
C GLY A 66 12.13 3.63 -4.66
N GLU A 67 12.76 4.77 -4.34
CA GLU A 67 14.21 4.88 -4.10
C GLU A 67 14.68 3.96 -2.97
N ASP A 68 13.82 3.68 -1.99
CA ASP A 68 14.13 2.82 -0.84
C ASP A 68 13.66 1.35 -1.03
N LEU A 69 13.04 1.00 -2.17
CA LEU A 69 12.58 -0.36 -2.45
C LEU A 69 13.67 -1.19 -3.12
N PRO A 70 13.87 -2.46 -2.73
CA PRO A 70 14.73 -3.35 -3.50
C PRO A 70 14.13 -3.54 -4.91
N PRO A 71 14.96 -3.63 -5.97
CA PRO A 71 14.48 -3.60 -7.36
C PRO A 71 13.34 -4.58 -7.68
N ASN A 72 13.39 -5.79 -7.14
CA ASN A 72 12.36 -6.81 -7.34
C ASN A 72 10.99 -6.37 -6.80
N ARG A 73 10.95 -5.69 -5.65
CA ARG A 73 9.72 -5.16 -5.05
C ARG A 73 9.20 -3.94 -5.80
N PHE A 74 10.08 -3.11 -6.33
CA PHE A 74 9.67 -1.98 -7.16
C PHE A 74 8.94 -2.45 -8.43
N VAL A 75 9.47 -3.46 -9.12
CA VAL A 75 8.84 -4.03 -10.33
C VAL A 75 7.48 -4.66 -10.01
N GLU A 76 7.37 -5.44 -8.92
CA GLU A 76 6.09 -6.01 -8.47
C GLU A 76 5.03 -4.92 -8.22
N VAL A 77 5.41 -3.88 -7.49
CA VAL A 77 4.53 -2.76 -7.13
C VAL A 77 4.08 -1.98 -8.37
N ILE A 78 5.02 -1.59 -9.23
CA ILE A 78 4.70 -0.80 -10.42
C ILE A 78 3.82 -1.60 -11.37
N ARG A 79 4.10 -2.89 -11.57
CA ARG A 79 3.25 -3.77 -12.37
C ARG A 79 1.81 -3.81 -11.84
N GLY A 80 1.65 -4.08 -10.54
CA GLY A 80 0.31 -4.10 -9.93
C GLY A 80 -0.40 -2.75 -9.98
N MET A 81 0.33 -1.64 -9.86
CA MET A 81 -0.24 -0.29 -9.99
C MET A 81 -0.68 0.05 -11.41
N VAL A 82 0.11 -0.33 -12.42
CA VAL A 82 -0.26 -0.13 -13.83
C VAL A 82 -1.53 -0.92 -14.15
N GLU A 83 -1.61 -2.17 -13.72
CA GLU A 83 -2.81 -3.01 -13.87
C GLU A 83 -4.03 -2.34 -13.21
N LEU A 84 -3.90 -1.83 -11.98
CA LEU A 84 -4.97 -1.09 -11.31
C LEU A 84 -5.44 0.16 -12.06
N CYS A 85 -4.50 1.00 -12.51
CA CYS A 85 -4.84 2.21 -13.26
C CYS A 85 -5.59 1.85 -14.54
N THR A 86 -5.15 0.81 -15.26
CA THR A 86 -5.84 0.35 -16.48
C THR A 86 -7.26 -0.15 -16.19
N MET A 87 -7.44 -0.95 -15.13
CA MET A 87 -8.76 -1.45 -14.75
C MET A 87 -9.71 -0.32 -14.34
N GLN A 88 -9.22 0.66 -13.57
CA GLN A 88 -10.03 1.80 -13.13
C GLN A 88 -10.41 2.72 -14.30
N GLU A 89 -9.51 2.89 -15.26
CA GLU A 89 -9.74 3.69 -16.47
C GLU A 89 -10.81 3.04 -17.37
N GLU A 90 -10.77 1.71 -17.53
CA GLU A 90 -11.82 0.96 -18.24
C GLU A 90 -13.20 1.10 -17.57
N GLU A 91 -13.27 0.98 -16.25
CA GLU A 91 -14.53 1.14 -15.50
C GLU A 91 -15.07 2.57 -15.59
N CYS A 92 -14.20 3.58 -15.59
CA CYS A 92 -14.57 4.99 -15.78
C CYS A 92 -15.13 5.22 -17.20
N GLN A 93 -14.46 4.68 -18.22
CA GLN A 93 -14.90 4.77 -19.62
C GLN A 93 -16.26 4.09 -19.84
N ARG A 94 -16.46 2.89 -19.27
CA ARG A 94 -17.75 2.17 -19.30
C ARG A 94 -18.86 2.97 -18.63
N SER A 95 -18.58 3.56 -17.48
CA SER A 95 -19.54 4.38 -16.74
C SER A 95 -19.95 5.64 -17.52
N CYS A 96 -18.97 6.34 -18.12
CA CYS A 96 -19.22 7.52 -18.95
C CYS A 96 -20.09 7.17 -20.16
N TRP A 97 -19.76 6.08 -20.87
CA TRP A 97 -20.53 5.61 -22.01
C TRP A 97 -21.98 5.24 -21.66
N LEU A 98 -22.19 4.59 -20.52
CA LEU A 98 -23.55 4.26 -20.04
C LEU A 98 -24.35 5.51 -19.70
N GLN A 99 -23.70 6.54 -19.15
CA GLN A 99 -24.35 7.79 -18.79
C GLN A 99 -24.76 8.60 -20.02
N GLU A 100 -23.87 8.73 -21.02
CA GLU A 100 -24.20 9.36 -22.31
C GLU A 100 -25.40 8.68 -23.00
N LYS A 101 -25.52 7.35 -22.87
CA LYS A 101 -26.63 6.59 -23.45
C LYS A 101 -27.97 6.81 -22.73
N LEU A 102 -27.95 7.16 -21.45
CA LEU A 102 -29.16 7.45 -20.66
C LEU A 102 -29.63 8.90 -20.80
N GLU A 103 -28.76 9.80 -21.26
CA GLU A 103 -29.05 11.22 -21.52
C GLU A 103 -29.58 11.49 -22.95
N LEU A 104 -29.70 10.46 -23.79
CA LEU A 104 -30.28 10.47 -25.15
C LEU A 104 -31.66 9.80 -25.20
#